data_AF-A0A518D1D1-F1
#
_entry.id   AF-A0A518D1D1-F1
#
_cell.length_a   1.000
_cell.length_b   1.000
_cell.length_c   1.000
_cell.angle_alpha   90.00
_cell.angle_beta   90.00
_cell.angle_gamma   90.00
#
_symmetry.space_group_name_H-M   'P 1'
#
loop_
_entity.id
_entity.type
_entity.pdbx_description
1 polymer ?
#
loop_
_entity_poly.entity_id
_entity_poly.type
_entity_poly.pdbx_seq_one_letter_code
_entity_poly.pdbx_strand_id
1 'polypeptide(L)'
;MCPPRPKENHMQSASPPAVPILQRARWSPYAVGAGIGVLSWATFALMDKALGTSTTFVRAAGSAIGAVAPDHVRENAYYAKYLVGKPAFDWQFALVIGLFLGALTAARMARRNDPTYVPIGAVPATWSARFGPSRTRRAVGAFLGGAVLLIGARLAGGCTSGHGISGSLQLAASSLTFIVAAFAVGIPFALWFYASDRGRS
;
A
#
# COMPACT_ATOMS: atom_id res chain seq x y z
N MET A 1 34.66 -45.91 -39.62
CA MET A 1 33.18 -46.05 -39.53
C MET A 1 32.72 -45.36 -38.26
N CYS A 2 31.96 -44.27 -38.39
CA CYS A 2 31.41 -43.50 -37.27
C CYS A 2 30.03 -44.10 -36.91
N PRO A 3 29.68 -44.32 -35.63
CA PRO A 3 28.37 -44.85 -35.27
C PRO A 3 27.26 -43.83 -35.62
N PRO A 4 26.05 -44.30 -35.99
CA PRO A 4 24.94 -43.40 -36.32
C PRO A 4 24.47 -42.62 -35.09
N ARG A 5 24.23 -41.32 -35.26
CA ARG A 5 23.67 -40.44 -34.23
C ARG A 5 22.28 -40.94 -33.78
N PRO A 6 21.97 -40.95 -32.47
CA PRO A 6 20.63 -41.25 -32.00
C PRO A 6 19.64 -40.20 -32.51
N LYS A 7 18.46 -40.65 -32.92
CA LYS A 7 17.38 -39.79 -33.41
C LYS A 7 16.97 -38.83 -32.29
N GLU A 8 17.04 -37.52 -32.55
CA GLU A 8 16.47 -36.50 -31.68
C GLU A 8 14.96 -36.71 -31.62
N ASN A 9 14.50 -37.32 -30.53
CA ASN A 9 13.09 -37.32 -30.20
C ASN A 9 12.71 -35.86 -29.96
N HIS A 10 11.82 -35.35 -30.79
CA HIS A 10 11.17 -34.06 -30.61
C HIS A 10 10.69 -33.95 -29.16
N MET A 11 11.42 -33.17 -28.36
CA MET A 11 11.02 -32.75 -27.04
C MET A 11 9.71 -31.96 -27.21
N GLN A 12 8.59 -32.65 -27.04
CA GLN A 12 7.28 -32.05 -26.91
C GLN A 12 7.37 -31.06 -25.74
N SER A 13 7.44 -29.77 -26.06
CA SER A 13 7.31 -28.70 -25.08
C SER A 13 5.86 -28.70 -24.58
N ALA A 14 5.56 -29.61 -23.65
CA ALA A 14 4.30 -29.58 -22.92
C ALA A 14 4.19 -28.19 -22.28
N SER A 15 3.15 -27.44 -22.66
CA SER A 15 2.86 -26.17 -22.00
C SER A 15 2.69 -26.45 -20.51
N PRO A 16 3.37 -25.70 -19.61
CA PRO A 16 3.24 -25.96 -18.18
C PRO A 16 1.76 -25.85 -17.79
N PRO A 17 1.28 -26.72 -16.87
CA PRO A 17 -0.12 -26.70 -16.45
C PRO A 17 -0.49 -25.31 -15.94
N ALA A 18 -1.67 -24.83 -16.33
CA ALA A 18 -2.16 -23.52 -15.91
C ALA A 18 -2.28 -23.47 -14.38
N VAL A 19 -1.40 -22.72 -13.73
CA VAL A 19 -1.45 -22.53 -12.28
C VAL A 19 -2.70 -21.70 -11.93
N PRO A 20 -3.58 -22.20 -11.03
CA PRO A 20 -4.74 -21.46 -10.53
C PRO A 20 -4.36 -20.05 -10.06
N ILE A 21 -5.21 -19.06 -10.30
CA ILE A 21 -4.88 -17.65 -10.02
C ILE A 21 -4.46 -17.40 -8.57
N LEU A 22 -5.07 -18.12 -7.62
CA LEU A 22 -4.75 -18.04 -6.19
C LEU A 22 -3.39 -18.66 -5.83
N GLN A 23 -2.85 -19.54 -6.68
CA GLN A 23 -1.56 -20.20 -6.49
C GLN A 23 -0.41 -19.47 -7.20
N ARG A 24 -0.71 -18.43 -7.99
CA ARG A 24 0.33 -17.63 -8.66
C ARG A 24 1.08 -16.78 -7.65
N ALA A 25 2.40 -16.70 -7.80
CA ALA A 25 3.28 -15.82 -7.03
C ALA A 25 2.82 -14.35 -7.10
N ARG A 26 2.39 -13.91 -8.30
CA ARG A 26 2.00 -12.54 -8.59
C ARG A 26 0.77 -12.52 -9.49
N TRP A 27 -0.17 -11.63 -9.18
CA TRP A 27 -1.36 -11.43 -9.99
C TRP A 27 -1.10 -10.42 -11.10
N SER A 28 -1.84 -10.54 -12.21
CA SER A 28 -1.75 -9.56 -13.29
C SER A 28 -2.15 -8.17 -12.77
N PRO A 29 -1.34 -7.12 -13.02
CA PRO A 29 -1.63 -5.77 -12.56
C PRO A 29 -2.96 -5.25 -13.14
N TYR A 30 -3.31 -5.68 -14.36
CA TYR A 30 -4.59 -5.33 -14.98
C TYR A 30 -5.78 -5.96 -14.25
N ALA A 31 -5.66 -7.22 -13.83
CA ALA A 31 -6.71 -7.91 -13.09
C ALA A 31 -6.93 -7.29 -11.71
N VAL A 32 -5.83 -6.95 -11.01
CA VAL A 32 -5.89 -6.26 -9.72
C VAL A 32 -6.49 -4.85 -9.90
N GLY A 33 -6.05 -4.11 -10.91
CA GLY A 33 -6.58 -2.77 -11.22
C GLY A 33 -8.07 -2.79 -11.55
N ALA A 34 -8.52 -3.72 -12.39
CA ALA A 34 -9.94 -3.92 -12.68
C ALA A 34 -10.74 -4.25 -11.40
N GLY A 35 -10.21 -5.13 -10.55
CA GLY A 35 -10.83 -5.46 -9.25
C GLY A 35 -10.97 -4.24 -8.32
N ILE A 36 -9.93 -3.40 -8.23
CA ILE A 36 -9.97 -2.16 -7.46
C ILE A 36 -10.98 -1.17 -8.06
N GLY A 37 -11.07 -1.08 -9.39
CA GLY A 37 -12.05 -0.25 -10.08
C GLY A 37 -13.49 -0.67 -9.77
N VAL A 38 -13.80 -1.97 -9.89
CA VAL A 38 -15.12 -2.53 -9.54
C VAL A 38 -15.43 -2.31 -8.06
N LEU A 39 -14.46 -2.52 -7.17
CA LEU A 39 -14.64 -2.23 -5.74
C LEU A 39 -14.93 -0.75 -5.49
N SER A 40 -14.27 0.15 -6.21
CA SER A 40 -14.50 1.59 -6.10
C SER A 40 -15.92 1.95 -6.53
N TRP A 41 -16.41 1.40 -7.65
CA TRP A 41 -17.80 1.57 -8.08
C TRP A 41 -18.79 1.01 -7.06
N ALA A 42 -18.56 -0.19 -6.53
CA ALA A 42 -19.42 -0.76 -5.51
C ALA A 42 -19.46 0.10 -4.24
N THR A 43 -18.32 0.66 -3.84
CA THR A 43 -18.24 1.56 -2.67
C THR A 43 -19.01 2.85 -2.91
N PHE A 44 -18.88 3.46 -4.09
CA PHE A 44 -19.68 4.64 -4.43
C PHE A 44 -21.16 4.33 -4.52
N ALA A 45 -21.55 3.25 -5.21
CA ALA A 45 -22.96 2.88 -5.41
C ALA A 45 -23.68 2.48 -4.12
N LEU A 46 -22.98 1.85 -3.17
CA LEU A 46 -23.60 1.34 -1.93
C LEU A 46 -23.44 2.30 -0.75
N MET A 47 -22.43 3.17 -0.75
CA MET A 47 -22.03 3.93 0.43
C MET A 47 -21.80 5.42 0.17
N ASP A 48 -21.91 5.90 -1.08
CA ASP A 48 -21.67 7.29 -1.51
C ASP A 48 -20.36 7.90 -0.98
N LYS A 49 -19.36 7.06 -0.73
CA LYS A 49 -18.12 7.47 -0.08
C LYS A 49 -16.89 6.93 -0.80
N ALA A 50 -15.86 7.77 -0.86
CA ALA A 50 -14.57 7.45 -1.44
C ALA A 50 -13.74 6.49 -0.55
N LEU A 51 -12.83 5.74 -1.18
CA LEU A 51 -11.87 4.84 -0.54
C LEU A 51 -10.73 5.62 0.12
N GLY A 52 -10.98 6.10 1.35
CA GLY A 52 -10.00 6.77 2.19
C GLY A 52 -9.82 6.08 3.52
N THR A 53 -8.57 5.78 3.89
CA THR A 53 -8.23 5.14 5.18
C THR A 53 -7.74 6.13 6.21
N SER A 54 -7.18 7.27 5.78
CA SER A 54 -6.54 8.20 6.70
C SER A 54 -7.52 8.69 7.76
N THR A 55 -8.75 9.05 7.39
CA THR A 55 -9.76 9.67 8.28
C THR A 55 -10.12 8.78 9.47
N THR A 56 -10.07 7.46 9.30
CA THR A 56 -10.23 6.47 10.37
C THR A 56 -9.23 6.69 11.50
N PHE A 57 -7.96 6.98 11.19
CA PHE A 57 -6.94 7.20 12.22
C PHE A 57 -7.21 8.44 13.07
N VAL A 58 -7.67 9.53 12.44
CA VAL A 58 -8.00 10.79 13.16
C VAL A 58 -9.25 10.60 14.00
N ARG A 59 -10.26 9.89 13.49
CA ARG A 59 -11.47 9.56 14.25
C ARG A 59 -11.17 8.65 15.42
N ALA A 60 -10.35 7.61 15.24
CA ALA A 60 -9.92 6.73 16.32
C ALA A 60 -9.17 7.51 17.40
N ALA A 61 -8.17 8.31 17.00
CA ALA A 61 -7.36 9.11 17.92
C ALA A 61 -8.21 10.14 18.68
N GLY A 62 -9.03 10.92 17.98
CA GLY A 62 -9.87 11.91 18.64
C GLY A 62 -11.02 11.30 19.46
N SER A 63 -11.48 10.08 19.15
CA SER A 63 -12.41 9.35 20.04
C SER A 63 -11.72 8.88 21.32
N ALA A 64 -10.48 8.39 21.22
CA ALA A 64 -9.68 8.01 22.39
C ALA A 64 -9.35 9.23 23.27
N ILE A 65 -8.96 10.35 22.66
CA ILE A 65 -8.72 11.61 23.38
C ILE A 65 -10.02 12.13 23.98
N GLY A 66 -11.14 12.07 23.25
CA GLY A 66 -12.45 12.52 23.73
C GLY A 66 -13.01 11.70 24.88
N ALA A 67 -12.59 10.44 25.03
CA ALA A 67 -12.95 9.61 26.19
C ALA A 67 -12.29 10.09 27.49
N VAL A 68 -11.16 10.80 27.40
CA VAL A 68 -10.39 11.30 28.55
C VAL A 68 -10.55 12.81 28.73
N ALA A 69 -10.62 13.56 27.63
CA ALA A 69 -10.70 15.02 27.58
C ALA A 69 -11.72 15.46 26.51
N PRO A 70 -13.03 15.36 26.80
CA PRO A 70 -14.09 15.70 25.84
C PRO A 70 -14.08 17.18 25.42
N ASP A 71 -13.76 18.10 26.35
CA ASP A 71 -13.71 19.53 26.06
C ASP A 71 -12.60 19.88 25.07
N HIS A 72 -11.44 19.23 25.16
CA HIS A 72 -10.33 19.41 24.22
C HIS A 72 -10.70 19.02 22.78
N VAL A 73 -11.52 17.99 22.60
CA VAL A 73 -11.99 17.53 21.27
C VAL A 73 -13.05 18.48 20.70
N ARG A 74 -13.87 19.09 21.57
CA ARG A 74 -14.93 20.04 21.18
C ARG A 74 -14.38 21.42 20.84
N GLU A 75 -13.37 21.88 21.58
CA GLU A 75 -12.72 23.18 21.37
C GLU A 75 -11.73 23.15 20.20
N ASN A 76 -11.13 21.99 19.91
CA ASN A 76 -10.23 21.85 18.80
C ASN A 76 -10.99 21.71 17.47
N ALA A 77 -11.00 22.78 16.67
CA ALA A 77 -11.64 22.85 15.35
C ALA A 77 -11.24 21.69 14.42
N TYR A 78 -10.02 21.16 14.56
CA TYR A 78 -9.58 20.00 13.79
C TYR A 78 -10.36 18.73 14.15
N TYR A 79 -10.46 18.40 15.44
CA TYR A 79 -11.20 17.21 15.87
C TYR A 79 -12.71 17.38 15.71
N ALA A 80 -13.23 18.58 15.98
CA ALA A 80 -14.63 18.91 15.79
C ALA A 80 -15.10 18.61 14.35
N LYS A 81 -14.29 18.96 13.33
CA LYS A 81 -14.59 18.68 11.91
C LYS A 81 -14.82 17.19 11.59
N TYR A 82 -14.15 16.29 12.33
CA TYR A 82 -14.16 14.86 12.04
C TYR A 82 -15.05 14.02 12.98
N LEU A 83 -15.38 14.54 14.17
CA LEU A 83 -16.05 13.80 15.25
C LEU A 83 -17.37 14.42 15.73
N VAL A 84 -17.57 15.73 15.63
CA VAL A 84 -18.81 16.36 16.08
C VAL A 84 -19.90 16.13 15.03
N GLY A 85 -20.99 15.49 15.43
CA GLY A 85 -22.14 15.15 14.56
C GLY A 85 -21.89 13.99 13.58
N LYS A 86 -20.79 13.25 13.74
CA LYS A 86 -20.46 12.08 12.90
C LYS A 86 -20.12 10.87 13.77
N PRO A 87 -20.50 9.65 13.40
CA PRO A 87 -20.18 8.47 14.18
C PRO A 87 -18.66 8.30 14.29
N ALA A 88 -18.18 8.07 15.51
CA ALA A 88 -16.78 7.78 15.81
C ALA A 88 -16.27 6.56 15.02
N PHE A 89 -17.12 5.52 14.93
CA PHE A 89 -16.89 4.33 14.13
C PHE A 89 -17.82 4.33 12.92
N ASP A 90 -17.26 4.63 11.75
CA ASP A 90 -17.95 4.64 10.45
C ASP A 90 -17.56 3.38 9.64
N TRP A 91 -18.19 3.15 8.49
CA TRP A 91 -17.87 2.02 7.59
C TRP A 91 -16.37 1.95 7.22
N GLN A 92 -15.65 3.08 7.25
CA GLN A 92 -14.20 3.14 7.01
C GLN A 92 -13.39 2.32 8.01
N PHE A 93 -13.91 2.04 9.21
CA PHE A 93 -13.27 1.10 10.14
C PHE A 93 -13.34 -0.34 9.62
N ALA A 94 -14.50 -0.76 9.09
CA ALA A 94 -14.63 -2.07 8.44
C ALA A 94 -13.70 -2.18 7.23
N LEU A 95 -13.55 -1.10 6.43
CA LEU A 95 -12.58 -1.03 5.34
C LEU A 95 -11.13 -1.25 5.85
N VAL A 96 -10.72 -0.57 6.92
CA VAL A 96 -9.36 -0.70 7.47
C VAL A 96 -9.11 -2.10 8.02
N ILE A 97 -10.09 -2.71 8.70
CA ILE A 97 -10.01 -4.09 9.18
C ILE A 97 -9.90 -5.05 7.98
N GLY A 98 -10.75 -4.88 6.97
CA GLY A 98 -10.72 -5.67 5.75
C GLY A 98 -9.39 -5.56 5.00
N LEU A 99 -8.82 -4.35 4.93
CA LEU A 99 -7.50 -4.12 4.34
C LEU A 99 -6.40 -4.84 5.12
N PHE A 100 -6.45 -4.81 6.45
CA PHE A 100 -5.49 -5.52 7.30
C PHE A 100 -5.57 -7.03 7.10
N LEU A 101 -6.79 -7.59 7.15
CA LEU A 101 -7.03 -9.02 6.94
C LEU A 101 -6.62 -9.45 5.52
N GLY A 102 -6.96 -8.66 4.51
CA GLY A 102 -6.61 -8.90 3.11
C GLY A 102 -5.10 -8.83 2.86
N ALA A 103 -4.41 -7.85 3.45
CA ALA A 103 -2.95 -7.77 3.37
C ALA A 103 -2.28 -8.97 4.06
N LEU A 104 -2.84 -9.43 5.18
CA LEU A 104 -2.34 -10.57 5.91
C LEU A 104 -2.54 -11.89 5.15
N THR A 105 -3.70 -12.10 4.53
CA THR A 105 -3.94 -13.27 3.67
C THR A 105 -3.04 -13.24 2.44
N ALA A 106 -2.90 -12.08 1.78
CA ALA A 106 -1.98 -11.89 0.66
C ALA A 106 -0.52 -12.18 1.06
N ALA A 107 -0.08 -11.71 2.22
CA ALA A 107 1.27 -11.98 2.73
C ALA A 107 1.51 -13.48 3.01
N ARG A 108 0.49 -14.19 3.51
CA ARG A 108 0.55 -15.66 3.71
C ARG A 108 0.59 -16.42 2.40
N MET A 109 -0.15 -15.98 1.39
CA MET A 109 -0.14 -16.56 0.05
C MET A 109 1.20 -16.33 -0.64
N ALA A 110 1.71 -15.09 -0.59
CA ALA A 110 3.01 -14.73 -1.15
C ALA A 110 4.15 -15.52 -0.51
N ARG A 111 4.12 -15.72 0.82
CA ARG A 111 5.10 -16.59 1.51
C ARG A 111 5.17 -18.01 0.94
N ARG A 112 4.04 -18.56 0.51
CA ARG A 112 3.96 -19.93 -0.01
C ARG A 112 4.36 -20.02 -1.48
N ASN A 113 4.04 -18.99 -2.27
CA ASN A 113 4.04 -19.08 -3.73
C ASN A 113 5.09 -18.17 -4.40
N ASP A 114 5.62 -17.15 -3.72
CA ASP A 114 6.57 -16.19 -4.27
C ASP A 114 7.99 -16.45 -3.72
N PRO A 115 8.93 -16.93 -4.55
CA PRO A 115 10.32 -17.15 -4.14
C PRO A 115 11.07 -15.86 -3.79
N THR A 116 10.53 -14.69 -4.16
CA THR A 116 11.09 -13.36 -3.81
C THR A 116 10.50 -12.79 -2.52
N TYR A 117 9.66 -13.55 -1.81
CA TYR A 117 9.03 -13.11 -0.58
C TYR A 117 10.05 -12.71 0.50
N VAL A 118 9.94 -11.47 0.96
CA VAL A 118 10.74 -10.95 2.08
C VAL A 118 9.94 -11.11 3.38
N PRO A 119 10.45 -11.86 4.38
CA PRO A 119 9.75 -12.05 5.65
C PRO A 119 9.48 -10.75 6.40
N ILE A 120 8.38 -10.72 7.14
CA ILE A 120 8.05 -9.61 8.04
C ILE A 120 9.21 -9.41 9.03
N GLY A 121 9.79 -8.20 9.04
CA GLY A 121 10.91 -7.86 9.90
C GLY A 121 12.30 -8.12 9.31
N ALA A 122 12.39 -8.67 8.09
CA ALA A 122 13.64 -8.71 7.36
C ALA A 122 14.07 -7.30 6.91
N VAL A 123 15.40 -7.11 6.79
CA VAL A 123 15.98 -5.86 6.32
C VAL A 123 16.15 -5.98 4.80
N PRO A 124 15.49 -5.12 3.99
CA PRO A 124 15.66 -5.15 2.54
C PRO A 124 17.11 -4.91 2.14
N ALA A 125 17.55 -5.53 1.04
CA ALA A 125 18.93 -5.38 0.54
C ALA A 125 19.31 -3.90 0.32
N THR A 126 18.38 -3.10 -0.20
CA THR A 126 18.56 -1.65 -0.39
C THR A 126 18.77 -0.88 0.91
N TRP A 127 18.07 -1.26 1.99
CA TRP A 127 18.31 -0.67 3.30
C TRP A 127 19.64 -1.14 3.90
N SER A 128 19.94 -2.43 3.76
CA SER A 128 21.17 -3.03 4.29
C SER A 128 22.41 -2.44 3.64
N ALA A 129 22.38 -2.16 2.34
CA ALA A 129 23.47 -1.53 1.61
C ALA A 129 23.81 -0.14 2.19
N ARG A 130 22.79 0.67 2.49
CA ARG A 130 22.99 2.05 2.94
C ARG A 130 23.21 2.22 4.44
N PHE A 131 22.45 1.48 5.26
CA PHE A 131 22.33 1.68 6.71
C PHE A 131 22.74 0.44 7.53
N GLY A 132 23.15 -0.64 6.86
CA GLY A 132 23.54 -1.90 7.47
C GLY A 132 22.37 -2.83 7.83
N PRO A 133 22.66 -4.07 8.26
CA PRO A 133 21.66 -5.14 8.44
C PRO A 133 20.84 -5.02 9.75
N SER A 134 20.94 -3.89 10.45
CA SER A 134 20.31 -3.72 11.77
C SER A 134 18.79 -3.59 11.67
N ARG A 135 18.07 -4.57 12.23
CA ARG A 135 16.60 -4.58 12.30
C ARG A 135 16.05 -3.37 13.06
N THR A 136 16.69 -2.98 14.16
CA THR A 136 16.28 -1.83 14.97
C THR A 136 16.39 -0.52 14.19
N ARG A 137 17.52 -0.29 13.50
CA ARG A 137 17.69 0.90 12.65
C ARG A 137 16.64 0.96 11.55
N ARG A 138 16.32 -0.17 10.91
CA ARG A 138 15.23 -0.25 9.94
C ARG A 138 13.87 0.08 10.56
N ALA A 139 13.58 -0.45 11.74
CA ALA A 139 12.29 -0.23 12.40
C ALA A 139 12.10 1.24 12.77
N VAL A 140 13.12 1.87 13.34
CA VAL A 140 13.13 3.32 13.63
C VAL A 140 12.95 4.12 12.35
N GLY A 141 13.71 3.82 11.29
CA GLY A 141 13.57 4.49 10.00
C GLY A 141 12.18 4.35 9.38
N ALA A 142 11.60 3.15 9.43
CA ALA A 142 10.24 2.90 8.95
C ALA A 142 9.18 3.65 9.76
N PHE A 143 9.35 3.75 11.08
CA PHE A 143 8.46 4.51 11.95
C PHE A 143 8.53 6.01 11.66
N LEU A 144 9.74 6.58 11.60
CA LEU A 144 9.95 8.00 11.31
C LEU A 144 9.46 8.35 9.90
N GLY A 145 9.77 7.52 8.90
CA GLY A 145 9.26 7.69 7.54
C GLY A 145 7.73 7.61 7.47
N GLY A 146 7.12 6.70 8.24
CA GLY A 146 5.67 6.60 8.38
C GLY A 146 5.03 7.83 9.01
N ALA A 147 5.67 8.41 10.04
CA ALA A 147 5.21 9.64 10.68
C ALA A 147 5.23 10.82 9.70
N VAL A 148 6.33 10.99 8.95
CA VAL A 148 6.45 12.02 7.90
C VAL A 148 5.39 11.82 6.82
N LEU A 149 5.17 10.58 6.37
CA LEU A 149 4.15 10.26 5.37
C LEU A 149 2.74 10.59 5.88
N LEU A 150 2.45 10.29 7.15
CA LEU A 150 1.15 10.59 7.75
C LEU A 150 0.90 12.10 7.86
N ILE A 151 1.91 12.87 8.28
CA ILE A 151 1.84 14.33 8.32
C ILE A 151 1.61 14.88 6.92
N GLY A 152 2.38 14.42 5.92
CA GLY A 152 2.22 14.81 4.53
C GLY A 152 0.82 14.52 3.98
N ALA A 153 0.29 13.32 4.21
CA ALA A 153 -1.07 12.95 3.81
C ALA A 153 -2.14 13.85 4.47
N ARG A 154 -1.87 14.35 5.68
CA ARG A 154 -2.79 15.23 6.41
C ARG A 154 -2.75 16.66 5.87
N LEU A 155 -1.56 17.16 5.56
CA LEU A 155 -1.38 18.46 4.89
C LEU A 155 -2.00 18.46 3.49
N ALA A 156 -1.89 17.35 2.76
CA ALA A 156 -2.53 17.18 1.45
C ALA A 156 -4.05 17.04 1.51
N GLY A 157 -4.63 16.81 2.71
CA GLY A 157 -6.06 16.57 2.88
C GLY A 157 -6.53 15.16 2.50
N GLY A 158 -5.61 14.23 2.22
CA GLY A 158 -5.94 12.87 1.80
C GLY A 158 -4.72 11.93 1.75
N CYS A 159 -4.98 10.63 1.86
CA CYS A 159 -3.96 9.60 1.63
C CYS A 159 -3.84 9.27 0.14
N THR A 160 -2.79 8.50 -0.21
CA THR A 160 -2.57 8.03 -1.58
C THR A 160 -3.75 7.25 -2.15
N SER A 161 -4.48 6.46 -1.36
CA SER A 161 -5.69 5.78 -1.85
C SER A 161 -6.83 6.77 -2.15
N GLY A 162 -6.97 7.82 -1.34
CA GLY A 162 -8.00 8.85 -1.51
C GLY A 162 -7.76 9.71 -2.75
N HIS A 163 -6.55 10.23 -2.91
CA HIS A 163 -6.19 11.01 -4.10
C HIS A 163 -5.96 10.12 -5.34
N GLY A 164 -5.25 9.01 -5.17
CA GLY A 164 -4.79 8.17 -6.27
C GLY A 164 -5.82 7.21 -6.85
N ILE A 165 -6.76 6.70 -6.05
CA ILE A 165 -7.82 5.81 -6.54
C ILE A 165 -9.10 6.63 -6.73
N SER A 166 -9.71 7.08 -5.63
CA SER A 166 -11.02 7.73 -5.71
C SER A 166 -10.98 9.11 -6.37
N GLY A 167 -9.97 9.93 -6.07
CA GLY A 167 -9.83 11.27 -6.63
C GLY A 167 -9.50 11.26 -8.12
N SER A 168 -8.68 10.32 -8.58
CA SER A 168 -8.37 10.12 -10.00
C SER A 168 -9.58 9.66 -10.81
N LEU A 169 -10.41 8.77 -10.26
CA LEU A 169 -11.65 8.32 -10.91
C LEU A 169 -12.64 9.47 -11.13
N GLN A 170 -12.60 10.49 -10.28
CA GLN A 170 -13.45 11.68 -10.37
C GLN A 170 -12.82 12.82 -11.18
N LEU A 171 -11.61 12.65 -11.73
CA LEU A 171 -10.81 13.72 -12.36
C LEU A 171 -10.67 14.97 -11.45
N ALA A 172 -10.61 14.78 -10.13
CA ALA A 172 -10.49 15.90 -9.21
C ALA A 172 -9.14 16.62 -9.42
N ALA A 173 -9.17 17.92 -9.70
CA ALA A 173 -7.97 18.72 -9.97
C ALA A 173 -6.94 18.65 -8.84
N SER A 174 -7.39 18.64 -7.58
CA SER A 174 -6.54 18.47 -6.40
C SER A 174 -5.81 17.13 -6.39
N SER A 175 -6.45 16.08 -6.88
CA SER A 175 -5.88 14.72 -6.92
C SER A 175 -4.89 14.55 -8.07
N LEU A 176 -5.18 15.13 -9.24
CA LEU A 176 -4.23 15.17 -10.35
C LEU A 176 -2.97 15.94 -9.95
N THR A 177 -3.13 17.10 -9.32
CA THR A 177 -2.02 17.91 -8.81
C THR A 177 -1.20 17.14 -7.76
N PHE A 178 -1.87 16.47 -6.82
CA PHE A 178 -1.21 15.63 -5.82
C PHE A 178 -0.39 14.51 -6.46
N ILE A 179 -0.94 13.79 -7.45
CA ILE A 179 -0.25 12.69 -8.12
C ILE A 179 0.98 13.19 -8.85
N VAL A 180 0.86 14.26 -9.63
CA VAL A 180 1.99 14.86 -10.35
C VAL A 180 3.07 15.28 -9.37
N ALA A 181 2.74 15.99 -8.30
CA ALA A 181 3.70 16.43 -7.30
C ALA A 181 4.36 15.25 -6.56
N ALA A 182 3.58 14.23 -6.19
CA ALA A 182 4.08 13.05 -5.49
C ALA A 182 5.10 12.27 -6.33
N PHE A 183 4.85 12.08 -7.63
CA PHE A 183 5.82 11.43 -8.52
C PHE A 183 7.01 12.34 -8.84
N ALA A 184 6.77 13.62 -9.09
CA ALA A 184 7.81 14.60 -9.43
C ALA A 184 8.84 14.79 -8.30
N VAL A 185 8.42 14.72 -7.03
CA VAL A 185 9.34 14.80 -5.89
C VAL A 185 9.82 13.42 -5.45
N GLY A 186 8.92 12.43 -5.42
CA GLY A 186 9.21 11.10 -4.89
C GLY A 186 10.24 10.32 -5.71
N ILE A 187 10.17 10.40 -7.05
CA ILE A 187 11.12 9.69 -7.91
C ILE A 187 12.54 10.25 -7.75
N PRO A 188 12.79 11.57 -7.89
CA PRO A 188 14.12 12.12 -7.67
C PRO A 188 14.64 11.90 -6.26
N PHE A 189 13.77 12.04 -5.24
CA PHE A 189 14.15 11.78 -3.86
C PHE A 189 14.57 10.33 -3.65
N ALA A 190 13.82 9.35 -4.16
CA ALA A 190 14.17 7.94 -4.06
C ALA A 190 15.48 7.62 -4.77
N LEU A 191 15.68 8.20 -5.97
CA LEU A 191 16.94 8.06 -6.70
C LEU A 191 18.09 8.66 -5.89
N TRP A 192 17.98 9.88 -5.36
CA TRP A 192 19.03 10.48 -4.55
C TRP A 192 19.31 9.69 -3.26
N PHE A 193 18.26 9.27 -2.56
CA PHE A 193 18.35 8.56 -1.28
C PHE A 193 19.03 7.18 -1.41
N TYR A 194 18.82 6.47 -2.53
CA TYR A 194 19.37 5.14 -2.79
C TYR A 194 20.50 5.09 -3.83
N ALA A 195 20.79 6.17 -4.58
CA ALA A 195 21.84 6.17 -5.62
C ALA A 195 23.25 6.01 -5.06
N SER A 196 23.47 6.38 -3.80
CA SER A 196 24.76 6.22 -3.12
C SER A 196 25.24 4.76 -3.02
N ASP A 197 24.36 3.79 -3.27
CA ASP A 197 24.67 2.35 -3.12
C ASP A 197 25.14 1.68 -4.42
N ARG A 198 25.01 2.34 -5.59
CA ARG A 198 25.37 1.74 -6.89
C ARG A 198 26.88 1.71 -7.20
N GLY A 199 27.71 2.35 -6.38
CA GLY A 199 29.16 2.47 -6.61
C GLY A 199 30.05 1.62 -5.70
N ARG A 200 29.49 0.68 -4.93
CA ARG A 200 30.22 -0.09 -3.89
C ARG A 200 30.05 -1.62 -3.97
N SER A 201 29.56 -2.13 -5.10
CA SER A 201 29.50 -3.56 -5.42
C SER A 201 30.68 -3.99 -6.26
#